data_AF-A0A6B3KKT3-F1
#
_entry.id   AF-A0A6B3KKT3-F1
#
_cell.length_a   1.000
_cell.length_b   1.000
_cell.length_c   1.000
_cell.angle_alpha   90.00
_cell.angle_beta   90.00
_cell.angle_gamma   90.00
#
_symmetry.space_group_name_H-M   'P 1'
#
loop_
_entity.id
_entity.type
_entity.pdbx_description
1 polymer ?
#
loop_
_entity_poly.entity_id
_entity_poly.type
_entity_poly.pdbx_seq_one_letter_code
_entity_poly.pdbx_strand_id
1 'polypeptide(L)'
;MKTFFIAPGKECSHAWELMPAVLLNSATEEENTWLIAHVAKCASCSAEFAQQNRLRQALALPSTVQLDPNAGLQRLLGRLDAPEQHSAPARVPAARRSGSWTVRALAAAALVQAIGLGVMGVKLASPAPSHDYRTLSSVVALPVPQGAIRVVPDAKMTVADWDRLLHAQQLQVVGGPNDMGAYTVVPAAPQPPVQPQQTVQQLRATPGIRLAEIVSAP
;
A
#
# COMPACT_ATOMS: atom_id res chain seq x y z
N MET A 1 33.56 26.18 18.57
CA MET A 1 32.77 25.08 19.19
C MET A 1 31.48 25.65 19.75
N LYS A 2 30.35 25.49 19.04
CA LYS A 2 29.03 25.87 19.54
C LYS A 2 28.42 24.65 20.22
N THR A 3 28.36 24.68 21.55
CA THR A 3 27.56 23.75 22.34
C THR A 3 26.10 24.14 22.21
N PHE A 4 25.37 23.44 21.34
CA PHE A 4 23.91 23.48 21.35
C PHE A 4 23.45 22.66 22.56
N PHE A 5 23.16 23.34 23.67
CA PHE A 5 22.35 22.76 24.74
C PHE A 5 20.90 22.88 24.30
N ILE A 6 20.38 21.82 23.68
CA ILE A 6 18.97 21.72 23.35
C ILE A 6 18.30 21.02 24.55
N ALA A 7 17.11 21.47 24.95
CA ALA A 7 16.37 20.91 26.09
C ALA A 7 16.37 19.36 26.08
N PRO A 8 16.51 18.70 27.24
CA PRO A 8 16.81 17.26 27.32
C PRO A 8 15.84 16.35 26.54
N GLY A 9 14.59 16.77 26.36
CA GLY A 9 13.61 16.03 25.55
C GLY A 9 13.84 16.06 24.03
N LYS A 10 14.38 17.16 23.48
CA LYS A 10 14.64 17.31 22.04
C LYS A 10 15.93 16.62 21.60
N GLU A 11 16.93 16.54 22.47
CA GLU A 11 18.13 15.75 22.17
C GLU A 11 17.84 14.25 22.20
N CYS A 12 16.97 13.80 23.12
CA CYS A 12 16.53 12.41 23.13
C CYS A 12 15.73 12.04 21.87
N SER A 13 14.83 12.91 21.38
CA SER A 13 14.10 12.64 20.13
C SER A 13 15.02 12.56 18.92
N HIS A 14 15.99 13.48 18.81
CA HIS A 14 17.00 13.44 17.76
C HIS A 14 17.87 12.19 17.84
N ALA A 15 18.24 11.76 19.06
CA ALA A 15 18.96 10.51 19.26
C ALA A 15 18.17 9.31 18.74
N TRP A 16 16.86 9.24 19.03
CA TRP A 16 15.97 8.17 18.56
C TRP A 16 15.85 8.11 17.04
N GLU A 17 15.77 9.26 16.37
CA GLU A 17 15.75 9.36 14.91
C GLU A 17 17.06 8.86 14.27
N LEU A 18 18.20 9.11 14.93
CA LEU A 18 19.52 8.70 14.44
C LEU A 18 19.89 7.23 14.73
N MET A 19 19.31 6.59 15.76
CA MET A 19 19.71 5.22 16.14
C MET A 19 19.63 4.21 14.99
N PRO A 20 18.54 4.13 14.20
CA PRO A 20 18.44 3.15 13.11
C PRO A 20 19.49 3.42 12.02
N ALA A 21 19.73 4.68 11.68
CA ALA A 21 20.72 5.05 10.67
C ALA A 21 22.14 4.67 11.10
N VAL A 22 22.48 4.86 12.38
CA VAL A 22 23.77 4.43 12.93
C VAL A 22 23.88 2.90 12.97
N LEU A 23 22.83 2.20 13.41
CA LEU A 23 22.83 0.73 13.48
C LEU A 23 22.89 0.04 12.11
N LEU A 24 22.34 0.67 11.07
CA LEU A 24 22.35 0.19 9.69
C LEU A 24 23.53 0.72 8.87
N ASN A 25 24.50 1.40 9.49
CA ASN A 25 25.67 2.00 8.83
C ASN A 25 25.31 2.96 7.67
N SER A 26 24.21 3.70 7.81
CA SER A 26 23.77 4.71 6.83
C SER A 26 23.89 6.15 7.34
N ALA A 27 24.27 6.34 8.61
CA ALA A 27 24.54 7.66 9.19
C ALA A 27 25.91 8.20 8.77
N THR A 28 26.06 9.52 8.78
CA THR A 28 27.35 10.20 8.62
C THR A 28 28.23 10.04 9.86
N GLU A 29 29.54 10.26 9.73
CA GLU A 29 30.50 10.14 10.83
C GLU A 29 30.22 11.14 11.97
N GLU A 30 29.73 12.33 11.61
CA GLU A 30 29.37 13.39 12.55
C GLU A 30 28.15 12.97 13.39
N GLU A 31 27.12 12.42 12.76
CA GLU A 31 25.92 11.90 13.42
C GLU A 31 26.24 10.71 14.33
N ASN A 32 27.11 9.81 13.87
CA ASN A 32 27.56 8.67 14.66
C ASN A 32 28.29 9.12 15.94
N THR A 33 29.26 10.02 15.78
CA THR A 33 30.03 10.58 16.91
C THR A 33 29.12 11.29 17.91
N TRP A 34 28.15 12.07 17.41
CA TRP A 34 27.18 12.77 18.25
C TRP A 34 26.29 11.80 19.03
N LEU A 35 25.75 10.77 18.37
CA LEU A 35 24.86 9.79 19.00
C LEU A 35 25.59 9.00 20.09
N ILE A 36 26.82 8.53 19.81
CA ILE A 36 27.64 7.81 20.80
C ILE A 36 27.89 8.68 22.03
N ALA A 37 28.22 9.96 21.83
CA ALA A 37 28.45 10.90 22.93
C ALA A 37 27.19 11.17 23.76
N HIS A 38 26.00 11.19 23.14
CA HIS A 38 24.72 11.38 23.83
C HIS A 38 24.31 10.11 24.59
N VAL A 39 24.39 8.94 23.97
CA VAL A 39 24.06 7.64 24.56
C VAL A 39 24.94 7.34 25.78
N ALA A 40 26.21 7.75 25.77
CA ALA A 40 27.09 7.63 26.92
C ALA A 40 26.63 8.43 28.16
N LYS A 41 25.83 9.47 27.98
CA LYS A 41 25.38 10.39 29.04
C LYS A 41 23.91 10.17 29.46
N CYS A 42 23.12 9.53 28.62
CA CYS A 42 21.67 9.37 28.81
C CYS A 42 21.29 7.89 28.98
N ALA A 43 20.86 7.51 30.19
CA ALA A 43 20.55 6.12 30.53
C ALA A 43 19.33 5.54 29.79
N SER A 44 18.33 6.37 29.46
CA SER A 44 17.17 5.91 28.67
C SER A 44 17.58 5.63 27.23
N CYS A 45 18.30 6.55 26.59
CA CYS A 45 18.77 6.37 25.22
C CYS A 45 19.78 5.22 25.09
N SER A 46 20.59 4.93 26.12
CA SER A 46 21.48 3.76 26.11
C SER A 46 20.75 2.44 26.23
N ALA A 47 19.69 2.37 27.05
CA ALA A 47 18.85 1.18 27.14
C ALA A 47 18.18 0.86 25.79
N GLU A 48 17.61 1.88 25.14
CA GLU A 48 16.98 1.76 23.82
C GLU A 48 17.97 1.35 22.73
N PHE A 49 19.12 2.02 22.65
CA PHE A 49 20.16 1.68 21.68
C PHE A 49 20.65 0.24 21.86
N ALA A 50 20.82 -0.22 23.11
CA ALA A 50 21.17 -1.61 23.41
C ALA A 50 20.06 -2.61 23.03
N GLN A 51 18.79 -2.24 23.14
CA GLN A 51 17.66 -3.07 22.69
C GLN A 51 17.64 -3.20 21.17
N GLN A 52 17.77 -2.09 20.44
CA GLN A 52 17.77 -2.09 18.99
C GLN A 52 18.99 -2.84 18.42
N ASN A 53 20.17 -2.69 19.03
CA ASN A 53 21.35 -3.46 18.63
C ASN A 53 21.16 -4.97 18.86
N ARG A 54 20.52 -5.38 19.96
CA ARG A 54 20.17 -6.79 20.20
C ARG A 54 19.23 -7.33 19.13
N LEU A 55 18.23 -6.56 18.73
CA LEU A 55 17.32 -6.95 17.64
C LEU A 55 18.08 -7.10 16.30
N ARG A 56 18.95 -6.15 15.97
CA ARG A 56 19.80 -6.22 14.77
C ARG A 56 20.67 -7.48 14.75
N GLN A 57 21.27 -7.82 15.90
CA GLN A 57 22.06 -9.05 16.02
C GLN A 57 21.21 -10.31 15.85
N ALA A 58 20.00 -10.32 16.42
CA ALA A 58 19.08 -11.44 16.26
C ALA A 58 18.66 -11.64 14.79
N LEU A 59 18.44 -10.55 14.04
CA LEU A 59 18.12 -10.60 12.61
C LEU A 59 19.32 -10.99 11.74
N ALA A 60 20.55 -10.70 12.18
CA ALA A 60 21.77 -11.08 11.49
C ALA A 60 22.16 -12.56 11.70
N LEU A 61 21.48 -13.28 12.59
CA LEU A 61 21.72 -14.70 12.78
C LEU A 61 21.36 -15.46 11.49
N PRO A 62 22.22 -16.40 11.05
CA PRO A 62 21.89 -17.22 9.90
C PRO A 62 20.62 -18.03 10.20
N SER A 63 19.68 -18.02 9.27
CA SER A 63 18.47 -18.84 9.35
C SER A 63 18.87 -20.30 9.52
N THR A 64 18.40 -20.94 10.59
CA THR A 64 18.62 -22.37 10.86
C THR A 64 17.87 -23.26 9.87
N VAL A 65 16.91 -22.70 9.15
CA VAL A 65 16.15 -23.36 8.10
C VAL A 65 16.77 -23.01 6.75
N GLN A 66 17.28 -24.04 6.07
CA GLN A 66 17.62 -23.97 4.66
C GLN A 66 16.32 -23.74 3.87
N LEU A 67 16.12 -22.51 3.40
CA LEU A 67 14.99 -22.16 2.55
C LEU A 67 15.40 -22.40 1.10
N ASP A 68 14.66 -23.26 0.39
CA ASP A 68 14.74 -23.37 -1.07
C ASP A 68 13.73 -22.42 -1.70
N PRO A 69 14.17 -21.28 -2.27
CA PRO A 69 13.27 -20.29 -2.86
C PRO A 69 12.47 -20.85 -4.04
N ASN A 70 13.06 -21.77 -4.80
CA ASN A 70 12.44 -22.34 -5.98
C ASN A 70 11.34 -23.32 -5.59
N ALA A 71 11.58 -24.16 -4.58
CA ALA A 71 10.55 -25.05 -4.03
C ALA A 71 9.39 -24.26 -3.41
N GLY A 72 9.68 -23.16 -2.72
CA GLY A 72 8.66 -22.24 -2.19
C GLY A 72 7.82 -21.59 -3.29
N LEU A 73 8.47 -21.08 -4.33
CA LEU A 73 7.81 -20.45 -5.48
C LEU A 73 6.94 -21.46 -6.25
N GLN A 74 7.46 -22.65 -6.56
CA GLN A 74 6.70 -23.69 -7.25
C GLN A 74 5.43 -24.08 -6.47
N ARG A 75 5.54 -24.18 -5.14
CA ARG A 75 4.40 -24.49 -4.28
C ARG A 75 3.37 -23.36 -4.26
N LEU A 76 3.82 -22.11 -4.31
CA LEU A 76 2.94 -20.94 -4.40
C LEU A 76 2.22 -20.89 -5.75
N LEU A 77 2.95 -21.02 -6.86
CA LEU A 77 2.38 -21.05 -8.21
C LEU A 77 1.36 -22.19 -8.35
N GLY A 78 1.70 -23.39 -7.88
CA GLY A 78 0.77 -24.51 -7.90
C GLY A 78 -0.51 -24.29 -7.07
N ARG A 79 -0.47 -23.44 -6.03
CA ARG A 79 -1.68 -23.05 -5.29
C ARG A 79 -2.51 -22.00 -6.01
N LEU A 80 -1.87 -21.08 -6.73
CA LEU A 80 -2.56 -20.07 -7.53
C LEU A 80 -3.23 -20.71 -8.76
N ASP A 81 -2.61 -21.74 -9.32
CA ASP A 81 -3.14 -22.51 -10.46
C ASP A 81 -4.17 -23.58 -10.04
N ALA A 82 -4.25 -23.89 -8.74
CA ALA A 82 -5.23 -24.85 -8.24
C ALA A 82 -6.64 -24.23 -8.23
N PRO A 83 -7.66 -24.89 -8.79
CA PRO A 83 -9.03 -24.42 -8.68
C PRO A 83 -9.44 -24.39 -7.20
N GLU A 84 -10.08 -23.29 -6.76
CA GLU A 84 -10.61 -23.08 -5.41
C GLU A 84 -11.45 -24.28 -4.97
N GLN A 85 -10.81 -25.19 -4.24
CA GLN A 85 -11.50 -26.29 -3.60
C GLN A 85 -12.28 -25.69 -2.45
N HIS A 86 -13.57 -25.48 -2.70
CA HIS A 86 -14.55 -25.12 -1.69
C HIS A 86 -14.40 -26.11 -0.54
N SER A 87 -13.77 -25.65 0.53
CA SER A 87 -13.55 -26.45 1.72
C SER A 87 -14.91 -26.91 2.21
N ALA A 88 -15.19 -28.20 2.07
CA ALA A 88 -16.41 -28.80 2.59
C ALA A 88 -16.50 -28.47 4.09
N PRO A 89 -17.68 -28.05 4.58
CA PRO A 89 -17.81 -27.63 5.96
C PRO A 89 -17.40 -28.78 6.89
N ALA A 90 -16.49 -28.46 7.82
CA ALA A 90 -16.02 -29.39 8.83
C ALA A 90 -17.23 -30.02 9.54
N ARG A 91 -17.28 -31.36 9.57
CA ARG A 91 -18.33 -32.11 10.29
C ARG A 91 -18.29 -31.71 11.76
N VAL A 92 -19.34 -31.01 12.20
CA VAL A 92 -19.55 -30.65 13.60
C VAL A 92 -19.74 -31.94 14.41
N PRO A 93 -18.95 -32.20 15.47
CA PRO A 93 -19.15 -33.40 16.28
C PRO A 93 -20.49 -33.30 17.04
N ALA A 94 -21.25 -34.40 17.02
CA ALA A 94 -22.54 -34.48 17.71
C ALA A 94 -22.36 -34.30 19.23
N ALA A 95 -22.91 -33.21 19.76
CA ALA A 95 -22.85 -32.90 21.19
C ALA A 95 -23.63 -33.95 22.00
N ARG A 96 -22.99 -34.51 23.04
CA ARG A 96 -23.62 -35.41 24.02
C ARG A 96 -24.70 -34.64 24.80
N ARG A 97 -25.91 -35.21 24.86
CA ARG A 97 -27.02 -34.70 25.68
C ARG A 97 -26.66 -34.80 27.15
N SER A 98 -26.30 -33.68 27.75
CA SER A 98 -26.17 -33.48 29.19
C SER A 98 -27.12 -32.35 29.59
N GLY A 99 -28.10 -32.64 30.46
CA GLY A 99 -28.94 -31.66 31.17
C GLY A 99 -29.82 -30.75 30.30
N SER A 100 -31.09 -31.11 30.12
CA SER A 100 -32.05 -30.33 29.31
C SER A 100 -32.26 -28.89 29.78
N TRP A 101 -31.99 -28.56 31.04
CA TRP A 101 -32.15 -27.19 31.56
C TRP A 101 -30.91 -26.32 31.31
N THR A 102 -29.70 -26.85 31.48
CA THR A 102 -28.46 -26.12 31.22
C THR A 102 -28.29 -25.83 29.73
N VAL A 103 -28.65 -26.78 28.86
CA VAL A 103 -28.65 -26.58 27.40
C VAL A 103 -29.65 -25.50 26.98
N ARG A 104 -30.84 -25.44 27.62
CA ARG A 104 -31.84 -24.40 27.33
C ARG A 104 -31.40 -23.02 27.84
N ALA A 105 -30.77 -22.96 29.00
CA ALA A 105 -30.20 -21.71 29.53
C ALA A 105 -29.03 -21.21 28.65
N LEU A 106 -28.15 -22.11 28.22
CA LEU A 106 -27.06 -21.78 27.29
C LEU A 106 -27.58 -21.34 25.92
N ALA A 107 -28.62 -22.00 25.40
CA ALA A 107 -29.25 -21.59 24.14
C ALA A 107 -29.90 -20.19 24.24
N ALA A 108 -30.56 -19.89 25.35
CA ALA A 108 -31.12 -18.56 25.60
C ALA A 108 -30.03 -17.49 25.70
N ALA A 109 -28.94 -17.78 26.42
CA ALA A 109 -27.79 -16.87 26.51
C ALA A 109 -27.13 -16.63 25.14
N ALA A 110 -26.97 -17.68 24.32
CA ALA A 110 -26.42 -17.58 22.97
C ALA A 110 -27.31 -16.74 22.04
N LEU A 111 -28.64 -16.86 22.15
CA LEU A 111 -29.57 -16.04 21.38
C LEU A 111 -29.47 -14.56 21.77
N VAL A 112 -29.39 -14.25 23.07
CA VAL A 112 -29.21 -12.87 23.54
C VAL A 112 -27.87 -12.30 23.05
N GLN A 113 -26.79 -13.08 23.07
CA GLN A 113 -25.49 -12.68 22.53
C GLN A 113 -25.55 -12.43 21.01
N ALA A 114 -26.21 -13.31 20.26
CA ALA A 114 -26.36 -13.16 18.81
C ALA A 114 -27.16 -11.89 18.44
N ILE A 115 -28.22 -11.59 19.20
CA ILE A 115 -29.00 -10.36 19.03
C ILE A 115 -28.15 -9.13 19.35
N GLY A 116 -27.41 -9.14 20.47
CA GLY A 116 -26.52 -8.04 20.86
C GLY A 116 -25.43 -7.77 19.81
N LEU A 117 -24.80 -8.83 19.30
CA LEU A 117 -23.80 -8.73 18.24
C LEU A 117 -24.40 -8.26 16.90
N GLY A 118 -25.61 -8.70 16.55
CA GLY A 118 -26.31 -8.25 15.36
C GLY A 118 -26.63 -6.75 15.40
N VAL A 119 -27.16 -6.27 16.53
CA VAL A 119 -27.47 -4.84 16.72
C VAL A 119 -26.20 -3.97 16.70
N MET A 120 -25.13 -4.44 17.35
CA MET A 120 -23.83 -3.76 17.32
C MET A 120 -23.24 -3.74 15.90
N GLY A 121 -23.34 -4.86 15.17
CA GLY A 121 -22.90 -4.97 13.77
C GLY A 121 -23.60 -3.97 12.85
N VAL A 122 -24.93 -3.81 12.97
CA VAL A 122 -25.70 -2.83 12.17
C VAL A 122 -25.30 -1.39 12.51
N LYS A 123 -25.01 -1.10 13.79
CA LYS A 123 -24.51 0.22 14.22
C LYS A 123 -23.10 0.52 13.69
N LEU A 124 -22.21 -0.48 13.60
CA LEU A 124 -20.89 -0.31 12.98
C LEU A 124 -20.91 -0.31 11.44
N ALA A 125 -21.90 -0.96 10.82
CA ALA A 125 -22.09 -0.95 9.36
C ALA A 125 -22.70 0.37 8.87
N SER A 126 -23.19 1.22 9.78
CA SER A 126 -23.57 2.58 9.42
C SER A 126 -22.31 3.34 9.00
N PRO A 127 -22.23 3.86 7.77
CA PRO A 127 -21.04 4.54 7.30
C PRO A 127 -20.75 5.73 8.23
N ALA A 128 -19.52 5.79 8.74
CA ALA A 128 -19.02 6.96 9.45
C ALA A 128 -19.18 8.20 8.55
N PRO A 129 -19.40 9.40 9.13
CA PRO A 129 -19.34 10.63 8.34
C PRO A 129 -18.04 10.65 7.54
N SER A 130 -18.16 10.80 6.23
CA SER A 130 -17.04 10.73 5.30
C SER A 130 -16.02 11.82 5.63
N HIS A 131 -14.91 11.41 6.23
CA HIS A 131 -13.71 12.23 6.26
C HIS A 131 -12.88 11.89 5.01
N ASP A 132 -12.31 12.92 4.36
CA ASP A 132 -11.48 12.83 3.15
C ASP A 132 -10.11 12.16 3.40
N TYR A 133 -10.09 11.02 4.09
CA TYR A 133 -8.91 10.18 4.21
C TYR A 133 -8.87 9.23 3.03
N ARG A 134 -8.02 9.56 2.06
CA ARG A 134 -7.75 8.74 0.88
C ARG A 134 -6.60 7.78 1.16
N THR A 135 -6.86 6.47 1.12
CA THR A 135 -5.78 5.48 1.13
C THR A 135 -5.18 5.38 -0.27
N LEU A 136 -3.85 5.43 -0.40
CA LEU A 136 -3.17 5.29 -1.71
C LEU A 136 -3.39 3.90 -2.34
N SER A 137 -3.84 2.93 -1.54
CA SER A 137 -4.16 1.57 -1.97
C SER A 137 -5.61 1.39 -2.42
N SER A 138 -6.51 2.34 -2.13
CA SER A 138 -7.90 2.26 -2.62
C SER A 138 -7.93 2.71 -4.07
N VAL A 139 -7.92 1.75 -4.97
CA VAL A 139 -8.38 1.93 -6.36
C VAL A 139 -9.89 2.11 -6.29
N VAL A 140 -10.35 3.29 -5.90
CA VAL A 140 -11.67 3.75 -6.33
C VAL A 140 -11.51 3.97 -7.82
N ALA A 141 -12.04 3.05 -8.62
CA ALA A 141 -12.21 3.25 -10.04
C ALA A 141 -13.09 4.50 -10.20
N LEU A 142 -12.45 5.66 -10.42
CA LEU A 142 -13.15 6.83 -10.91
C LEU A 142 -13.88 6.40 -12.19
N PRO A 143 -15.11 6.86 -12.43
CA PRO A 143 -15.77 6.64 -13.71
C PRO A 143 -14.81 7.05 -14.81
N VAL A 144 -14.28 6.07 -15.55
CA VAL A 144 -13.37 6.31 -16.66
C VAL A 144 -14.20 7.06 -17.70
N PRO A 145 -13.83 8.31 -18.05
CA PRO A 145 -14.57 9.05 -19.06
C PRO A 145 -14.60 8.25 -20.36
N GLN A 146 -15.75 8.23 -21.06
CA GLN A 146 -15.85 7.51 -22.33
C GLN A 146 -14.80 8.04 -23.31
N GLY A 147 -13.98 7.15 -23.86
CA GLY A 147 -12.88 7.51 -24.75
C GLY A 147 -11.58 7.93 -24.05
N ALA A 148 -11.42 7.65 -22.76
CA ALA A 148 -10.14 7.86 -22.08
C ALA A 148 -9.01 6.99 -22.68
N ILE A 149 -7.89 7.65 -22.95
CA ILE A 149 -6.66 7.05 -23.47
C ILE A 149 -5.55 7.28 -22.46
N ARG A 150 -4.82 6.23 -22.11
CA ARG A 150 -3.61 6.33 -21.30
C ARG A 150 -2.41 6.46 -22.22
N VAL A 151 -1.64 7.53 -22.04
CA VAL A 151 -0.51 7.92 -22.88
C VAL A 151 0.74 8.08 -22.03
N VAL A 152 1.85 7.49 -22.45
CA VAL A 152 3.16 7.64 -21.82
C VAL A 152 4.10 8.35 -22.80
N PRO A 153 4.40 9.64 -22.58
CA PRO A 153 5.44 10.35 -23.33
C PRO A 153 6.84 9.78 -23.05
N ASP A 154 7.76 9.93 -24.00
CA ASP A 154 9.18 9.70 -23.78
C ASP A 154 9.74 10.74 -22.78
N ALA A 155 10.71 10.33 -21.96
CA ALA A 155 11.28 11.20 -20.93
C ALA A 155 12.00 12.44 -21.51
N LYS A 156 12.38 12.40 -22.80
CA LYS A 156 13.02 13.51 -23.51
C LYS A 156 12.02 14.43 -24.20
N MET A 157 10.73 14.09 -24.23
CA MET A 157 9.71 14.91 -24.86
C MET A 157 9.55 16.22 -24.08
N THR A 158 9.66 17.35 -24.77
CA THR A 158 9.48 18.66 -24.12
C THR A 158 8.00 18.89 -23.83
N VAL A 159 7.72 19.67 -22.78
CA VAL A 159 6.33 20.06 -22.45
C VAL A 159 5.67 20.82 -23.62
N ALA A 160 6.44 21.60 -24.37
CA ALA A 160 5.94 22.33 -25.54
C ALA A 160 5.54 21.38 -26.69
N ASP A 161 6.31 20.32 -26.94
CA ASP A 161 5.98 19.32 -27.95
C ASP A 161 4.80 18.46 -27.51
N TRP A 162 4.70 18.15 -26.21
CA TRP A 162 3.57 17.46 -25.62
C TRP A 162 2.28 18.27 -25.78
N ASP A 163 2.31 19.55 -25.42
CA ASP A 163 1.15 20.44 -25.54
C ASP A 163 0.72 20.61 -27.00
N ARG A 164 1.68 20.76 -27.92
CA ARG A 164 1.40 20.83 -29.36
C ARG A 164 0.73 19.56 -29.89
N LEU A 165 1.17 18.38 -29.43
CA LEU A 165 0.58 17.10 -29.79
C LEU A 165 -0.87 17.00 -29.29
N LEU A 166 -1.12 17.35 -28.03
CA LEU A 166 -2.46 17.34 -27.45
C LEU A 166 -3.41 18.27 -28.21
N HIS A 167 -2.97 19.48 -28.52
CA HIS A 167 -3.78 20.42 -29.31
C HIS A 167 -4.04 19.92 -30.73
N ALA A 168 -3.02 19.35 -31.40
CA ALA A 168 -3.17 18.82 -32.76
C ALA A 168 -4.17 17.66 -32.83
N GLN A 169 -4.25 16.84 -31.79
CA GLN A 169 -5.17 15.70 -31.70
C GLN A 169 -6.46 16.02 -30.93
N GLN A 170 -6.68 17.28 -30.56
CA GLN A 170 -7.83 17.74 -29.76
C GLN A 170 -8.04 16.91 -28.49
N LEU A 171 -6.94 16.62 -27.78
CA LEU A 171 -6.93 15.85 -26.54
C LEU A 171 -6.71 16.77 -25.34
N GLN A 172 -7.40 16.47 -24.25
CA GLN A 172 -7.26 17.17 -22.97
C GLN A 172 -6.78 16.20 -21.89
N VAL A 173 -5.82 16.63 -21.08
CA VAL A 173 -5.35 15.86 -19.92
C VAL A 173 -6.38 15.96 -18.80
N VAL A 174 -6.88 14.81 -18.35
CA VAL A 174 -7.81 14.69 -17.21
C VAL A 174 -7.18 14.01 -16.00
N GLY A 175 -5.96 13.47 -16.15
CA GLY A 175 -5.17 12.95 -15.04
C GLY A 175 -3.73 12.65 -15.41
N GLY A 176 -2.85 12.59 -14.41
CA GLY A 176 -1.42 12.27 -14.56
C GLY A 176 -0.49 13.44 -14.21
N PRO A 177 0.84 13.21 -14.25
CA PRO A 177 1.50 11.92 -14.43
C PRO A 177 1.37 11.03 -13.20
N ASN A 178 1.15 9.74 -13.39
CA ASN A 178 1.26 8.76 -12.29
C ASN A 178 2.72 8.33 -12.07
N ASP A 179 2.97 7.45 -11.10
CA ASP A 179 4.31 6.96 -10.78
C ASP A 179 5.05 6.28 -11.96
N MET A 180 4.30 5.86 -12.99
CA MET A 180 4.86 5.31 -14.24
C MET A 180 4.99 6.34 -15.37
N GLY A 181 4.78 7.64 -15.08
CA GLY A 181 4.84 8.72 -16.05
C GLY A 181 3.67 8.76 -17.04
N ALA A 182 2.57 8.04 -16.77
CA ALA A 182 1.42 7.99 -17.68
C ALA A 182 0.41 9.11 -17.40
N TYR A 183 -0.06 9.74 -18.47
CA TYR A 183 -1.15 10.69 -18.49
C TYR A 183 -2.43 10.02 -18.99
N THR A 184 -3.57 10.45 -18.47
CA THR A 184 -4.90 10.08 -18.96
C THR A 184 -5.47 11.26 -19.73
N VAL A 185 -5.75 11.05 -21.00
CA VAL A 185 -6.28 12.07 -21.90
C VAL A 185 -7.64 11.65 -22.45
N VAL A 186 -8.49 12.64 -22.72
CA VAL A 186 -9.82 12.46 -23.33
C VAL A 186 -9.98 13.41 -24.50
N PRO A 187 -10.86 13.14 -25.47
CA PRO A 187 -11.21 14.11 -26.50
C PRO A 187 -11.77 15.40 -25.87
N ALA A 188 -11.26 16.56 -26.31
CA ALA A 188 -11.63 17.88 -25.77
C ALA A 188 -13.05 18.32 -26.16
N ALA A 189 -13.66 17.69 -27.17
CA ALA A 189 -15.04 17.92 -27.57
C ALA A 189 -15.80 16.58 -27.65
N PRO A 190 -17.09 16.53 -27.27
CA PRO A 190 -17.97 15.41 -27.56
C PRO A 190 -18.25 15.37 -29.07
N GLN A 191 -17.28 14.89 -29.84
CA GLN A 191 -17.43 14.66 -31.27
C GLN A 191 -18.22 13.36 -31.50
N PRO A 192 -18.99 13.25 -32.62
CA PRO A 192 -19.60 11.98 -33.03
C PRO A 192 -18.53 10.88 -33.09
N PRO A 193 -18.87 9.60 -32.92
CA PRO A 193 -17.95 8.55 -32.42
C PRO A 193 -16.63 8.52 -33.19
N VAL A 194 -15.66 9.32 -32.74
CA VAL A 194 -14.28 9.21 -33.16
C VAL A 194 -13.85 7.89 -32.58
N GLN A 195 -13.55 6.94 -33.46
CA GLN A 195 -13.13 5.60 -33.04
C GLN A 195 -11.90 5.78 -32.16
N PRO A 196 -11.96 5.50 -30.84
CA PRO A 196 -10.83 5.69 -29.94
C PRO A 196 -9.59 4.92 -30.41
N GLN A 197 -9.82 3.86 -31.19
CA GLN A 197 -8.83 3.06 -31.88
C GLN A 197 -8.00 3.84 -32.91
N GLN A 198 -8.60 4.76 -33.67
CA GLN A 198 -7.89 5.58 -34.67
C GLN A 198 -6.98 6.60 -33.97
N THR A 199 -7.48 7.26 -32.93
CA THR A 199 -6.69 8.19 -32.11
C THR A 199 -5.52 7.47 -31.43
N VAL A 200 -5.75 6.27 -30.89
CA VAL A 200 -4.67 5.46 -30.31
C VAL A 200 -3.64 5.05 -31.36
N GLN A 201 -4.04 4.70 -32.58
CA GLN A 201 -3.09 4.40 -33.66
C GLN A 201 -2.24 5.61 -34.04
N GLN A 202 -2.83 6.80 -34.12
CA GLN A 202 -2.10 8.04 -34.42
C GLN A 202 -1.12 8.41 -33.29
N LEU A 203 -1.54 8.25 -32.02
CA LEU A 203 -0.66 8.44 -30.87
C LEU A 203 0.53 7.46 -30.90
N ARG A 204 0.29 6.18 -31.22
CA ARG A 204 1.38 5.18 -31.37
C ARG A 204 2.32 5.47 -32.52
N ALA A 205 1.82 6.09 -33.59
CA ALA A 205 2.63 6.49 -34.73
C ALA A 205 3.43 7.79 -34.47
N THR A 206 3.14 8.52 -33.39
CA THR A 206 3.80 9.80 -33.11
C THR A 206 5.16 9.58 -32.44
N PRO A 207 6.26 10.11 -33.01
CA PRO A 207 7.57 10.06 -32.38
C PRO A 207 7.55 10.72 -31.00
N GLY A 208 8.06 10.02 -29.98
CA GLY A 208 8.06 10.51 -28.60
C GLY A 208 6.90 10.00 -27.74
N ILE A 209 6.00 9.15 -28.28
CA ILE A 209 5.02 8.40 -27.48
C ILE A 209 5.50 6.95 -27.31
N ARG A 210 5.65 6.51 -26.07
CA ARG A 210 6.08 5.14 -25.74
C ARG A 210 4.92 4.15 -25.64
N LEU A 211 3.77 4.63 -25.16
CA LEU A 211 2.57 3.82 -24.99
C LEU A 211 1.34 4.68 -25.24
N ALA A 212 0.37 4.14 -25.96
CA ALA A 212 -1.00 4.64 -26.00
C ALA A 212 -1.98 3.47 -25.98
N GLU A 213 -2.88 3.44 -25.00
CA GLU A 213 -3.87 2.38 -24.81
C GLU A 213 -5.23 2.97 -24.41
N ILE A 214 -6.31 2.32 -24.85
CA ILE A 214 -7.66 2.70 -24.43
C ILE A 214 -7.84 2.21 -23.00
N VAL A 215 -8.27 3.10 -22.10
CA VAL A 215 -8.62 2.71 -20.74
C VAL A 215 -10.01 2.07 -20.81
N SER A 216 -10.07 0.75 -20.70
CA SER A 216 -11.33 0.03 -20.56
C SER A 216 -11.79 0.13 -19.11
N ALA A 217 -13.08 0.40 -18.88
CA ALA A 217 -13.65 0.23 -17.55
C ALA A 217 -13.54 -1.26 -17.14
N PRO A 218 -13.23 -1.56 -15.87
CA PRO A 218 -13.21 -2.93 -15.36
C PRO A 218 -14.60 -3.57 -15.40
#